data_AF-A0A1G1WTP6-F1
#
_entry.id   AF-A0A1G1WTP6-F1
#
_cell.length_a   1.000
_cell.length_b   1.000
_cell.length_c   1.000
_cell.angle_alpha   90.00
_cell.angle_beta   90.00
_cell.angle_gamma   90.00
#
_symmetry.space_group_name_H-M   'P 1'
#
loop_
_entity.id
_entity.type
_entity.pdbx_description
1 polymer ?
#
loop_
_entity_poly.entity_id
_entity_poly.type
_entity_poly.pdbx_seq_one_letter_code
_entity_poly.pdbx_strand_id
1 'polypeptide(L)'
;MDGKTALGFVRSRSGTNGEGSDFARARRQQKVIEAVIKRALSLENILNPITLNSLFREFGESVETDFDLVVIPQVIKLAKEFDLSEMKTFVLDTSSNLMIIPNSGQYGGAYVIVPKNNDWRPVKLKIKEFLTPVQENTQEKQK
;
A
#
# COMPACT_ATOMS: atom_id res chain seq x y z
N MET A 1 -15.05 3.24 -11.53
CA MET A 1 -14.68 1.85 -11.84
C MET A 1 -15.56 0.95 -10.98
N ASP A 2 -16.25 -0.01 -11.57
CA ASP A 2 -17.00 -1.02 -10.81
C ASP A 2 -16.08 -2.15 -10.30
N GLY A 3 -16.61 -3.02 -9.43
CA GLY A 3 -15.83 -4.11 -8.82
C GLY A 3 -15.23 -5.11 -9.82
N LYS A 4 -15.94 -5.43 -10.91
CA LYS A 4 -15.46 -6.35 -11.95
C LYS A 4 -14.27 -5.73 -12.69
N THR A 5 -14.37 -4.45 -13.02
CA THR A 5 -13.31 -3.69 -13.68
C THR A 5 -12.10 -3.52 -12.76
N ALA A 6 -12.33 -3.24 -11.47
CA ALA A 6 -11.27 -3.14 -10.46
C ALA A 6 -10.52 -4.46 -10.29
N LEU A 7 -11.25 -5.58 -10.22
CA LEU A 7 -10.65 -6.91 -10.14
C LEU A 7 -9.79 -7.23 -11.38
N GLY A 8 -10.27 -6.89 -12.58
CA GLY A 8 -9.50 -7.05 -13.81
C GLY A 8 -8.23 -6.20 -13.80
N PHE A 9 -8.35 -4.93 -13.39
CA PHE A 9 -7.24 -3.98 -13.30
C PHE A 9 -6.11 -4.47 -12.38
N VAL A 10 -6.45 -4.94 -11.18
CA VAL A 10 -5.44 -5.41 -10.20
C VAL A 10 -4.86 -6.78 -10.52
N ARG A 11 -5.46 -7.55 -11.44
CA ARG A 11 -4.97 -8.87 -11.86
C ARG A 11 -4.12 -8.85 -13.12
N SER A 12 -4.14 -7.75 -13.88
CA SER A 12 -3.45 -7.67 -15.17
C SER A 12 -1.93 -7.82 -15.04
N ARG A 13 -1.35 -8.66 -15.91
CA ARG A 13 0.10 -8.95 -16.01
C ARG A 13 0.61 -8.95 -17.46
N SER A 14 -0.19 -8.57 -18.46
CA SER A 14 0.10 -8.83 -19.88
C SER A 14 0.28 -7.57 -20.73
N GLY A 15 0.58 -6.42 -20.11
CA GLY A 15 0.80 -5.17 -20.84
C GLY A 15 2.15 -5.13 -21.56
N THR A 16 2.22 -4.47 -22.72
CA THR A 16 3.43 -4.39 -23.56
C THR A 16 4.28 -3.14 -23.31
N ASN A 17 3.78 -2.17 -22.52
CA ASN A 17 4.43 -0.87 -22.28
C ASN A 17 5.06 -0.77 -20.88
N GLY A 18 5.81 -1.79 -20.44
CA GLY A 18 6.35 -1.86 -19.05
C GLY A 18 5.31 -2.26 -17.99
N GLU A 19 4.11 -2.58 -18.44
CA GLU A 19 2.92 -2.84 -17.63
C GLU A 19 2.62 -4.35 -17.46
N GLY A 20 3.47 -5.20 -18.03
CA GLY A 20 3.35 -6.67 -18.06
C GLY A 20 4.13 -7.40 -16.95
N SER A 21 4.32 -6.77 -15.79
CA SER A 21 5.11 -7.34 -14.69
C SER A 21 4.33 -7.43 -13.39
N ASP A 22 4.80 -8.28 -12.48
CA ASP A 22 4.27 -8.35 -11.11
C ASP A 22 4.45 -7.05 -10.34
N PHE A 23 5.49 -6.27 -10.66
CA PHE A 23 5.72 -4.95 -10.08
C PHE A 23 4.70 -3.91 -10.59
N ALA A 24 4.35 -3.96 -11.88
CA ALA A 24 3.26 -3.14 -12.41
C ALA A 24 1.92 -3.51 -11.77
N ARG A 25 1.68 -4.82 -11.56
CA ARG A 25 0.50 -5.31 -10.84
C ARG A 25 0.45 -4.78 -9.40
N ALA A 26 1.56 -4.83 -8.66
CA ALA A 26 1.64 -4.29 -7.30
C ALA A 26 1.29 -2.78 -7.26
N ARG A 27 1.80 -1.99 -8.21
CA ARG A 27 1.45 -0.56 -8.32
C ARG A 27 -0.04 -0.33 -8.57
N ARG A 28 -0.70 -1.17 -9.38
CA ARG A 28 -2.16 -1.10 -9.60
C ARG A 28 -2.95 -1.45 -8.35
N GLN A 29 -2.52 -2.47 -7.62
CA GLN A 29 -3.11 -2.84 -6.34
C GLN A 29 -3.03 -1.68 -5.34
N GLN A 30 -1.86 -1.02 -5.23
CA GLN A 30 -1.68 0.17 -4.40
C GLN A 30 -2.64 1.31 -4.80
N LYS A 31 -2.80 1.60 -6.10
CA LYS A 31 -3.74 2.62 -6.58
C LYS A 31 -5.19 2.32 -6.19
N VAL A 32 -5.61 1.05 -6.26
CA VAL A 32 -6.97 0.65 -5.86
C VAL A 32 -7.15 0.78 -4.35
N ILE A 33 -6.16 0.35 -3.55
CA ILE A 33 -6.17 0.53 -2.08
C ILE A 33 -6.27 2.01 -1.72
N GLU A 34 -5.44 2.85 -2.33
CA GLU A 34 -5.45 4.31 -2.12
C GLU A 34 -6.82 4.92 -2.46
N ALA A 35 -7.41 4.53 -3.59
CA ALA A 35 -8.74 5.00 -3.98
C ALA A 35 -9.84 4.54 -3.02
N VAL A 36 -9.77 3.31 -2.50
CA VAL A 36 -10.69 2.79 -1.48
C VAL A 36 -10.55 3.57 -0.18
N ILE A 37 -9.33 3.80 0.31
CA ILE A 37 -9.05 4.59 1.51
C ILE A 37 -9.59 6.01 1.35
N LYS A 38 -9.28 6.68 0.23
CA LYS A 38 -9.77 8.04 -0.07
C LYS A 38 -11.30 8.11 -0.14
N ARG A 39 -11.96 7.07 -0.68
CA ARG A 39 -13.42 7.02 -0.70
C ARG A 39 -13.99 6.77 0.68
N ALA A 40 -13.49 5.79 1.43
CA ALA A 40 -13.96 5.46 2.77
C ALA A 40 -13.80 6.62 3.75
N LEU A 41 -12.68 7.36 3.65
CA LEU A 41 -12.34 8.50 4.49
C LEU A 41 -12.70 9.85 3.85
N SER A 42 -13.57 9.88 2.85
CA SER A 42 -14.04 11.15 2.29
C SER A 42 -14.84 11.94 3.34
N LEU A 43 -14.84 13.28 3.23
CA LEU A 43 -15.60 14.15 4.12
C LEU A 43 -17.08 13.74 4.23
N GLU A 44 -17.70 13.37 3.10
CA GLU A 44 -19.07 12.86 3.03
C GLU A 44 -19.29 11.63 3.94
N ASN A 45 -18.39 10.65 3.88
CA ASN A 45 -18.51 9.41 4.64
C ASN A 45 -18.09 9.57 6.11
N ILE A 46 -17.08 10.41 6.39
CA ILE A 46 -16.67 10.73 7.75
C ILE A 46 -17.77 11.47 8.52
N LEU A 47 -18.52 12.36 7.87
CA LEU A 47 -19.62 13.09 8.47
C LEU A 47 -20.90 12.24 8.61
N ASN A 48 -20.94 11.05 8.00
CA ASN A 48 -22.04 10.10 8.10
C ASN A 48 -21.58 8.78 8.79
N PRO A 49 -21.54 8.75 10.13
CA PRO A 49 -21.06 7.59 10.88
C PRO A 49 -21.91 6.33 10.66
N ILE A 50 -23.18 6.47 10.24
CA ILE A 50 -24.05 5.32 9.92
C ILE A 50 -23.54 4.62 8.66
N THR A 51 -23.29 5.37 7.59
CA THR A 51 -22.74 4.85 6.32
C THR A 51 -21.35 4.26 6.52
N LEU A 52 -20.52 4.89 7.34
CA LEU A 52 -19.18 4.36 7.61
C LEU A 52 -19.25 3.02 8.36
N ASN A 53 -20.10 2.91 9.38
CA ASN A 53 -20.27 1.67 10.12
C ASN A 53 -20.88 0.54 9.26
N SER A 54 -21.85 0.84 8.39
CA SER A 54 -22.38 -0.15 7.46
C SER A 54 -21.32 -0.65 6.48
N LEU A 55 -20.47 0.24 5.96
CA LEU A 55 -19.37 -0.12 5.08
C LEU A 55 -18.40 -1.09 5.75
N PHE A 56 -17.96 -0.80 6.98
CA PHE A 56 -17.05 -1.69 7.71
C PHE A 56 -17.68 -3.04 8.05
N ARG A 57 -18.97 -3.06 8.42
CA ARG A 57 -19.69 -4.31 8.70
C ARG A 57 -19.82 -5.19 7.44
N GLU A 58 -20.29 -4.62 6.34
CA GLU A 58 -20.41 -5.34 5.06
C GLU A 58 -19.05 -5.84 4.55
N PHE A 59 -18.00 -5.04 4.74
CA PHE A 59 -16.63 -5.47 4.40
C PHE A 59 -16.15 -6.61 5.30
N GLY A 60 -16.43 -6.56 6.60
CA GLY A 60 -16.08 -7.60 7.57
C GLY A 60 -16.77 -8.95 7.31
N GLU A 61 -17.91 -8.98 6.61
CA GLU A 61 -18.54 -10.23 6.16
C GLU A 61 -17.75 -10.93 5.04
N SER A 62 -16.95 -10.18 4.29
CA SER A 62 -16.20 -10.66 3.12
C SER A 62 -14.68 -10.67 3.32
N VAL A 63 -14.17 -10.07 4.40
CA VAL A 63 -12.74 -9.90 4.67
C VAL A 63 -12.43 -10.30 6.11
N GLU A 64 -11.50 -11.24 6.23
CA GLU A 64 -10.95 -11.65 7.52
C GLU A 64 -10.00 -10.56 8.05
N THR A 65 -10.30 -10.02 9.23
CA THR A 65 -9.51 -8.97 9.87
C THR A 65 -9.66 -9.03 11.40
N ASP A 66 -8.61 -8.61 12.10
CA ASP A 66 -8.60 -8.34 13.55
C ASP A 66 -8.93 -6.88 13.89
N PHE A 67 -9.36 -6.10 12.89
CA PHE A 67 -9.71 -4.70 13.07
C PHE A 67 -10.97 -4.53 13.93
N ASP A 68 -10.82 -3.91 15.08
CA ASP A 68 -11.92 -3.63 15.99
C ASP A 68 -12.71 -2.38 15.55
N LEU A 69 -14.02 -2.50 15.36
CA LEU A 69 -14.89 -1.36 15.03
C LEU A 69 -14.86 -0.26 16.11
N VAL A 70 -14.49 -0.59 17.35
CA VAL A 70 -14.32 0.37 18.44
C VAL A 70 -13.23 1.41 18.15
N VAL A 71 -12.24 1.11 17.31
CA VAL A 71 -11.17 2.08 16.97
C VAL A 71 -11.54 3.06 15.85
N ILE A 72 -12.70 2.88 15.19
CA ILE A 72 -13.15 3.75 14.08
C ILE A 72 -13.09 5.25 14.42
N PRO A 73 -13.53 5.73 15.60
CA PRO A 73 -13.43 7.15 15.94
C PRO A 73 -11.99 7.69 15.94
N GLN A 74 -11.01 6.87 16.32
CA GLN A 74 -9.60 7.22 16.31
C GLN A 74 -9.08 7.27 14.86
N VAL A 75 -9.49 6.33 14.01
CA VAL A 75 -9.16 6.34 12.57
C VAL A 75 -9.74 7.57 11.88
N ILE A 76 -10.98 7.97 12.19
CA ILE A 76 -11.58 9.20 11.66
C ILE A 76 -10.80 10.43 12.11
N LYS A 77 -10.40 10.49 13.39
CA LYS A 77 -9.60 11.60 13.90
C LYS A 77 -8.27 11.69 13.14
N LEU A 78 -7.58 10.57 12.97
CA LEU A 78 -6.34 10.48 12.20
C LEU A 78 -6.56 10.92 10.74
N ALA A 79 -7.63 10.47 10.10
CA ALA A 79 -7.94 10.83 8.72
C ALA A 79 -8.19 12.34 8.51
N LYS A 80 -8.62 13.06 9.55
CA LYS A 80 -8.78 14.52 9.52
C LYS A 80 -7.46 15.27 9.71
N GLU A 81 -6.47 14.65 10.34
CA GLU A 81 -5.15 15.23 10.62
C GLU A 81 -4.15 14.98 9.48
N PHE A 82 -4.39 13.95 8.65
CA PHE A 82 -3.50 13.55 7.57
C PHE A 82 -4.00 14.00 6.20
N ASP A 83 -3.09 14.52 5.38
CA ASP A 83 -3.37 14.71 3.96
C ASP A 83 -3.26 13.37 3.22
N LEU A 84 -4.40 12.81 2.82
CA LEU A 84 -4.45 11.57 2.03
C LEU A 84 -3.85 11.71 0.62
N SER A 85 -3.53 12.92 0.17
CA SER A 85 -2.80 13.17 -1.08
C SER A 85 -1.29 12.88 -0.94
N GLU A 86 -0.76 12.96 0.28
CA GLU A 86 0.66 12.71 0.62
C GLU A 86 0.96 11.22 0.90
N MET A 87 0.04 10.33 0.54
CA MET A 87 0.18 8.90 0.78
C MET A 87 1.35 8.34 -0.03
N LYS A 88 2.40 7.89 0.67
CA LYS A 88 3.58 7.30 0.03
C LYS A 88 3.35 5.83 -0.24
N THR A 89 3.87 5.36 -1.37
CA THR A 89 3.89 3.94 -1.72
C THR A 89 5.31 3.47 -1.93
N PHE A 90 5.55 2.19 -1.65
CA PHE A 90 6.84 1.56 -1.87
C PHE A 90 6.62 0.14 -2.34
N VAL A 91 7.32 -0.26 -3.39
CA VAL A 91 7.30 -1.62 -3.93
C VAL A 91 8.72 -2.18 -3.83
N LEU A 92 8.85 -3.34 -3.22
CA LEU A 92 10.11 -4.09 -3.21
C LEU A 92 10.31 -4.75 -4.57
N ASP A 93 10.97 -4.05 -5.48
CA ASP A 93 11.32 -4.54 -6.81
C ASP A 93 12.82 -4.53 -7.08
N THR A 94 13.22 -5.03 -8.25
CA THR A 94 14.63 -5.05 -8.66
C THR A 94 15.20 -3.67 -8.95
N SER A 95 14.36 -2.65 -9.19
CA SER A 95 14.80 -1.26 -9.37
C SER A 95 15.23 -0.62 -8.04
N SER A 96 14.74 -1.13 -6.91
CA SER A 96 15.13 -0.67 -5.57
C SER A 96 16.60 -0.97 -5.21
N ASN A 97 17.29 -1.83 -5.98
CA ASN A 97 18.63 -2.37 -5.66
C ASN A 97 18.71 -3.17 -4.34
N LEU A 98 17.57 -3.40 -3.67
CA LEU A 98 17.44 -4.23 -2.48
C LEU A 98 17.08 -5.67 -2.82
N MET A 99 16.36 -5.87 -3.92
CA MET A 99 15.89 -7.18 -4.39
C MET A 99 16.57 -7.57 -5.70
N ILE A 100 16.77 -8.87 -5.90
CA ILE A 100 17.34 -9.44 -7.12
C ILE A 100 16.52 -10.64 -7.59
N ILE A 101 16.62 -10.94 -8.88
CA ILE A 101 16.21 -12.22 -9.46
C ILE A 101 17.49 -13.05 -9.60
N PRO A 102 17.71 -14.07 -8.75
CA PRO A 102 18.91 -14.88 -8.78
C PRO A 102 18.85 -15.88 -9.95
N ASN A 103 19.93 -16.66 -10.13
CA ASN A 103 19.90 -17.77 -11.08
C ASN A 103 18.82 -18.79 -10.64
N SER A 104 17.86 -19.06 -11.52
CA SER A 104 16.73 -19.95 -11.22
C SER A 104 17.15 -21.39 -10.91
N GLY A 105 18.32 -21.85 -11.39
CA GLY A 105 18.88 -23.16 -11.06
C GLY A 105 19.12 -23.38 -9.57
N GLN A 106 19.40 -22.30 -8.82
CA GLN A 106 19.55 -22.36 -7.35
C GLN A 106 18.20 -22.62 -6.63
N TYR A 107 17.08 -22.46 -7.34
CA TYR A 107 15.71 -22.56 -6.83
C TYR A 107 14.88 -23.55 -7.65
N GLY A 108 15.51 -24.61 -8.16
CA GLY A 108 14.80 -25.68 -8.91
C GLY A 108 14.14 -25.19 -10.20
N GLY A 109 14.68 -24.15 -10.83
CA GLY A 109 14.13 -23.53 -12.04
C GLY A 109 13.03 -22.49 -11.78
N ALA A 110 12.66 -22.23 -10.52
CA ALA A 110 11.62 -21.26 -10.18
C ALA A 110 12.07 -19.82 -10.39
N TYR A 111 11.13 -18.97 -10.83
CA TYR A 111 11.30 -17.52 -10.79
C TYR A 111 11.04 -17.02 -9.38
N VAL A 112 12.10 -16.57 -8.70
CA VAL A 112 12.02 -16.04 -7.33
C VAL A 112 12.61 -14.64 -7.26
N ILE A 113 12.16 -13.87 -6.29
CA ILE A 113 12.71 -12.57 -5.96
C ILE A 113 13.22 -12.66 -4.52
N VAL A 114 14.50 -12.37 -4.32
CA VAL A 114 15.17 -12.49 -3.01
C VAL A 114 15.94 -11.22 -2.69
N PRO A 115 16.24 -10.93 -1.42
CA PRO A 115 17.10 -9.83 -1.08
C PRO A 115 18.50 -10.02 -1.68
N LYS A 116 19.12 -8.90 -2.04
CA LYS A 116 20.51 -8.89 -2.49
C LYS A 116 21.40 -9.55 -1.42
N ASN A 117 22.31 -10.42 -1.85
CA ASN A 117 23.21 -11.19 -0.98
C ASN A 117 22.49 -12.05 0.08
N ASN A 118 21.20 -12.35 -0.10
CA ASN A 118 20.36 -13.03 0.88
C ASN A 118 20.30 -12.29 2.24
N ASP A 119 20.48 -10.96 2.23
CA ASP A 119 20.50 -10.13 3.43
C ASP A 119 19.23 -9.28 3.55
N TRP A 120 18.43 -9.54 4.58
CA TRP A 120 17.21 -8.79 4.87
C TRP A 120 17.46 -7.49 5.65
N ARG A 121 18.66 -7.25 6.18
CA ARG A 121 18.94 -6.04 6.98
C ARG A 121 18.71 -4.75 6.20
N PRO A 122 19.17 -4.58 4.94
CA PRO A 122 18.90 -3.36 4.18
C PRO A 122 17.41 -3.16 3.88
N VAL A 123 16.68 -4.25 3.61
CA VAL A 123 15.23 -4.21 3.39
C VAL A 123 14.51 -3.73 4.65
N LYS A 124 14.85 -4.30 5.81
CA LYS A 124 14.28 -3.89 7.11
C LYS A 124 14.58 -2.43 7.43
N LEU A 125 15.81 -1.97 7.19
CA LEU A 125 16.19 -0.57 7.37
C LEU A 125 15.37 0.34 6.45
N LYS A 126 15.22 -0.03 5.17
CA LYS A 126 14.43 0.78 4.23
C LYS A 126 12.96 0.87 4.63
N ILE A 127 12.36 -0.23 5.10
CA ILE A 127 10.98 -0.23 5.61
C ILE A 127 10.89 0.64 6.86
N LYS A 128 11.84 0.55 7.78
CA LYS A 128 11.88 1.41 8.98
C LYS A 128 11.96 2.88 8.61
N GLU A 129 12.86 3.25 7.70
CA GLU A 129 12.96 4.62 7.18
C GLU A 129 11.67 5.09 6.52
N PHE A 130 11.02 4.22 5.73
CA PHE A 130 9.77 4.55 5.04
C PHE A 130 8.62 4.81 6.01
N LEU A 131 8.55 4.05 7.11
CA LEU A 131 7.52 4.17 8.15
C LEU A 131 7.81 5.24 9.19
N THR A 132 9.06 5.74 9.27
CA THR A 132 9.44 6.77 10.24
C THR A 132 9.22 8.14 9.61
N PRO A 133 8.45 9.04 10.24
CA PRO A 133 8.30 10.40 9.77
C PRO A 133 9.68 11.08 9.67
N VAL A 134 9.92 11.83 8.59
CA VAL A 134 11.10 12.69 8.51
C VAL A 134 10.91 13.77 9.59
N GLN A 135 11.77 13.77 10.61
CA GLN A 135 11.84 14.92 11.51
C GLN A 135 12.38 16.09 10.68
N GLU A 136 11.51 17.04 10.32
CA GLU A 136 11.98 18.32 9.78
C GLU A 136 12.79 19.01 10.87
N ASN A 137 14.11 19.08 10.68
CA ASN A 137 14.98 19.91 11.52
C ASN A 137 14.49 21.36 11.41
N THR A 138 13.79 21.84 12.43
CA THR A 138 13.19 23.18 12.51
C THR A 138 14.24 24.30 12.71
N GLN A 139 15.47 24.15 12.19
CA GLN A 139 16.56 25.10 12.45
C GLN A 139 16.79 26.16 11.37
N GLU A 140 16.03 26.20 10.27
CA GLU A 140 16.28 27.19 9.19
C GLU A 140 15.19 28.26 8.97
N LYS A 141 14.16 28.36 9.83
CA LYS A 141 13.16 29.45 9.75
C LYS A 141 13.36 30.59 10.76
N GLN A 142 14.57 30.75 11.29
CA GLN A 142 14.96 31.91 12.10
C GLN A 142 16.34 32.43 11.66
N LYS A 143 16.41 32.96 10.45
CA LYS A 143 17.39 33.99 10.06
C LYS A 143 16.72 35.00 9.14
#